data_AF-A0A251UDE8-F1
#
_entry.id   AF-A0A251UDE8-F1
#
_cell.length_a   1.000
_cell.length_b   1.000
_cell.length_c   1.000
_cell.angle_alpha   90.00
_cell.angle_beta   90.00
_cell.angle_gamma   90.00
#
_symmetry.space_group_name_H-M   'P 1'
#
loop_
_entity.id
_entity.type
_entity.pdbx_description
1 polymer ?
#
loop_
_entity_poly.entity_id
_entity_poly.type
_entity_poly.pdbx_seq_one_letter_code
_entity_poly.pdbx_strand_id
1 'polypeptide(L)' 'MSMGRAKLKMELIAKEKTRNTTYHKRKQGIIKKANEFSILCDVDTSIIIFPPNSNEPEIWPENPVIKSRKISLLTC' A
#
# COMPACT_ATOMS: atom_id res chain seq x y z
N MET A 1 6.12 7.86 -27.49
CA MET A 1 4.89 7.06 -27.28
C MET A 1 4.93 6.49 -25.87
N SER A 2 3.92 6.73 -25.02
CA SER A 2 3.84 6.04 -23.73
C SER A 2 3.40 4.60 -23.98
N MET A 3 4.24 3.64 -23.56
CA MET A 3 3.84 2.23 -23.59
C MET A 3 2.80 2.03 -22.49
N GLY A 4 1.65 1.44 -22.83
CA GLY A 4 0.61 1.09 -21.87
C GLY A 4 1.07 0.08 -20.81
N ARG A 5 0.15 -0.34 -19.94
CA ARG A 5 0.48 -1.33 -18.89
C ARG A 5 0.76 -2.71 -19.52
N ALA A 6 2.02 -3.13 -19.49
CA ALA A 6 2.40 -4.49 -19.88
C ALA A 6 2.07 -5.51 -18.77
N LYS A 7 1.67 -6.72 -19.17
CA LYS A 7 1.50 -7.86 -18.25
C LYS A 7 2.88 -8.34 -17.78
N LEU A 8 3.06 -8.45 -16.46
CA LEU A 8 4.27 -9.00 -15.83
C LEU A 8 4.01 -10.43 -15.37
N LYS A 9 5.06 -11.26 -15.37
CA LYS A 9 5.04 -12.56 -14.69
C LYS A 9 4.96 -12.37 -13.18
N MET A 10 4.29 -13.26 -12.47
CA MET A 10 4.14 -13.23 -11.01
C MET A 10 5.31 -13.97 -10.34
N GLU A 11 6.51 -13.48 -10.57
CA GLU A 11 7.78 -13.98 -10.06
C GLU A 11 8.66 -12.81 -9.62
N LEU A 12 9.81 -13.08 -8.98
CA LEU A 12 10.74 -12.03 -8.59
C LEU A 12 11.26 -11.28 -9.82
N ILE A 13 11.10 -9.95 -9.84
CA ILE A 13 11.64 -9.13 -10.92
C ILE A 13 13.17 -9.09 -10.79
N ALA A 14 13.86 -9.69 -11.76
CA ALA A 14 15.32 -9.82 -11.77
C ALA A 14 16.02 -8.45 -11.82
N LYS A 15 15.55 -7.54 -12.68
CA LYS A 15 16.15 -6.20 -12.84
C LYS A 15 15.79 -5.30 -11.66
N GLU A 16 16.78 -5.00 -10.82
CA GLU A 16 16.61 -4.22 -9.59
C GLU A 16 15.89 -2.87 -9.81
N LYS A 17 16.32 -2.06 -10.79
CA LYS A 17 15.67 -0.76 -11.08
C LYS A 17 14.17 -0.91 -11.38
N THR A 18 13.80 -1.93 -12.15
CA THR A 18 12.40 -2.24 -12.47
C THR A 18 11.66 -2.76 -11.24
N ARG A 19 12.31 -3.59 -10.43
CA ARG A 19 11.79 -4.11 -9.17
C ARG A 19 11.49 -2.98 -8.19
N ASN A 20 12.42 -2.06 -7.97
CA ASN A 20 12.26 -0.93 -7.05
C ASN A 20 11.16 0.03 -7.50
N THR A 21 11.09 0.32 -8.81
CA THR A 21 10.00 1.12 -9.38
C THR A 21 8.64 0.43 -9.20
N THR A 22 8.59 -0.88 -9.43
CA THR A 22 7.35 -1.67 -9.28
C THR A 22 6.93 -1.79 -7.82
N TYR A 23 7.89 -1.98 -6.91
CA TYR A 23 7.69 -1.99 -5.47
C TYR A 23 7.00 -0.70 -5.03
N HIS A 24 7.56 0.47 -5.37
CA HIS A 24 6.98 1.75 -4.97
C HIS A 24 5.55 1.94 -5.48
N LYS A 25 5.30 1.63 -6.77
CA LYS A 25 3.95 1.73 -7.37
C LYS A 25 2.95 0.76 -6.74
N ARG A 26 3.35 -0.49 -6.48
CA ARG A 26 2.48 -1.51 -5.86
C ARG A 26 2.21 -1.20 -4.40
N LYS A 27 3.23 -0.77 -3.64
CA LYS A 27 3.10 -0.32 -2.25
C LYS A 27 2.03 0.77 -2.13
N GLN A 28 2.16 1.83 -2.93
CA GLN A 28 1.18 2.93 -2.95
C GLN A 28 -0.23 2.43 -3.30
N GLY A 29 -0.35 1.55 -4.29
CA GLY A 29 -1.64 0.96 -4.69
C GLY A 29 -2.28 0.12 -3.57
N ILE A 30 -1.50 -0.72 -2.89
CA ILE A 30 -1.97 -1.57 -1.79
C ILE A 30 -2.42 -0.71 -0.60
N ILE A 31 -1.63 0.27 -0.19
CA ILE A 31 -1.96 1.18 0.91
C ILE A 31 -3.27 1.93 0.60
N LYS A 32 -3.43 2.43 -0.63
CA LYS A 32 -4.67 3.10 -1.05
C LYS A 32 -5.87 2.17 -0.92
N LYS A 33 -5.74 0.91 -1.37
CA LYS A 33 -6.83 -0.07 -1.31
C LYS A 33 -7.17 -0.49 0.12
N ALA A 34 -6.17 -0.67 0.98
CA ALA A 34 -6.41 -0.94 2.39
C ALA A 34 -7.10 0.24 3.09
N ASN A 35 -6.80 1.48 2.68
CA ASN A 35 -7.51 2.65 3.19
C ASN A 35 -8.98 2.70 2.75
N GLU A 36 -9.23 2.50 1.46
CA GLU A 36 -10.59 2.41 0.92
C GLU A 36 -11.38 1.29 1.62
N PHE A 37 -10.78 0.12 1.77
CA PHE A 37 -11.38 -1.04 2.46
C PHE A 37 -11.72 -0.74 3.92
N SER A 38 -10.77 -0.17 4.67
CA SER A 38 -10.96 0.23 6.07
C SER A 38 -12.11 1.22 6.23
N ILE A 39 -12.26 2.18 5.31
CA ILE A 39 -13.35 3.17 5.34
C ILE A 39 -14.70 2.55 4.94
N LEU A 40 -14.74 1.75 3.86
CA LEU A 40 -15.99 1.19 3.33
C LEU A 40 -16.61 0.14 4.25
N CYS A 41 -15.77 -0.62 4.93
CA CYS A 41 -16.21 -1.71 5.80
C CYS A 41 -16.16 -1.36 7.29
N ASP A 42 -15.72 -0.16 7.66
CA ASP A 42 -15.49 0.28 9.04
C ASP A 42 -14.65 -0.73 9.84
N VAL A 43 -13.53 -1.16 9.26
CA VAL A 43 -12.61 -2.12 9.87
C VAL A 43 -11.21 -1.53 10.04
N ASP A 44 -10.59 -1.81 11.17
CA ASP A 44 -9.19 -1.47 11.40
C ASP A 44 -8.30 -2.37 10.52
N THR A 45 -7.40 -1.75 9.75
CA THR A 45 -6.52 -2.45 8.80
C THR A 45 -5.10 -1.92 8.96
N SER A 46 -4.13 -2.83 9.00
CA SER A 46 -2.70 -2.52 9.06
C SER A 46 -1.93 -3.36 8.02
N ILE A 47 -0.84 -2.81 7.50
CA ILE A 47 0.04 -3.43 6.53
C ILE A 47 1.48 -3.30 7.02
N ILE A 48 2.25 -4.39 6.96
CA ILE A 48 3.69 -4.42 7.24
C ILE A 48 4.41 -4.85 5.95
N ILE A 49 5.40 -4.06 5.51
CA ILE A 49 6.13 -4.30 4.26
C ILE A 49 7.63 -4.28 4.55
N PHE A 50 8.34 -5.30 4.12
CA PHE A 50 9.81 -5.31 4.12
C PHE A 50 10.32 -4.82 2.76
N PRO A 51 10.89 -3.60 2.69
CA PRO A 51 11.48 -3.08 1.46
C PRO A 51 12.68 -3.92 1.00
N PRO A 52 12.96 -4.00 -0.32
CA PRO A 52 14.07 -4.78 -0.83
C PRO A 52 15.46 -4.26 -0.41
N ASN A 53 15.55 -3.01 0.05
CA ASN A 53 16.82 -2.31 0.33
C ASN A 53 16.92 -1.82 1.79
N SER A 54 16.06 -2.30 2.68
CA SER A 54 16.15 -1.99 4.12
C SER A 54 15.73 -3.20 4.95
N ASN A 55 16.36 -3.35 6.10
CA ASN A 55 16.02 -4.39 7.08
C ASN A 55 14.89 -3.94 8.02
N GLU A 56 14.51 -2.66 7.96
CA GLU A 56 13.45 -2.10 8.77
C GLU A 56 12.11 -2.23 8.03
N PRO A 57 11.05 -2.70 8.71
CA PRO A 57 9.72 -2.77 8.13
C PRO A 57 9.10 -1.38 7.99
N GLU A 58 8.46 -1.15 6.85
CA GLU A 58 7.55 -0.03 6.66
C GLU A 58 6.15 -0.47 7.13
N ILE A 59 5.58 0.23 8.13
CA ILE A 59 4.27 -0.08 8.69
C ILE A 59 3.27 1.01 8.28
N TRP A 60 2.11 0.60 7.79
CA TRP A 60 0.98 1.49 7.54
C TRP A 60 -0.23 1.04 8.38
N PRO A 61 -0.94 1.97 9.06
CA PRO A 61 -0.60 3.39 9.22
C PRO A 61 0.63 3.58 10.12
N GLU A 62 1.50 4.56 9.80
CA GLU A 62 2.67 4.90 10.62
C GLU A 62 2.27 5.39 12.02
N ASN A 63 1.08 5.99 12.13
CA ASN A 63 0.51 6.41 13.40
C ASN A 63 -0.92 5.87 13.54
N PRO A 64 -1.16 4.88 14.42
CA PRO A 64 -2.47 4.26 14.61
C PRO A 64 -3.51 5.22 15.20
N VAL A 65 -3.09 6.30 15.88
CA VAL A 65 -4.01 7.29 16.50
C VAL A 65 -4.74 8.14 15.46
N ILE A 66 -4.21 8.24 14.24
CA ILE A 66 -4.77 9.09 13.17
C ILE A 66 -5.95 8.40 12.46
N LYS A 67 -6.14 7.09 12.66
CA LYS A 67 -7.29 6.36 12.13
C LYS A 67 -8.39 6.19 13.18
N SER A 68 -9.63 6.37 12.71
CA SER A 68 -10.90 5.98 13.32
C SER A 68 -11.31 6.60 14.66
N ARG A 69 -11.67 7.89 14.62
CA ARG A 69 -12.83 8.40 15.38
C ARG A 69 -13.59 9.56 14.74
N LYS A 70 -13.31 9.90 13.47
CA LYS A 70 -13.98 11.02 12.78
C LYS A 70 -15.18 10.61 11.91
N ILE A 71 -15.29 9.35 11.47
CA ILE A 71 -16.37 8.94 10.55
C ILE A 71 -17.66 8.55 11.30
N SER A 72 -17.57 8.01 12.52
CA SER A 72 -18.74 7.74 13.36
C SER A 72 -19.44 9.01 13.88
N LEU A 73 -18.82 10.19 13.74
CA LEU A 73 -19.39 11.49 14.18
C LEU A 73 -19.98 12.33 13.04
N LEU A 74 -19.98 11.84 11.80
CA LEU A 74 -20.49 12.59 10.63
C LEU A 74 -21.67 11.89 9.91
N THR A 75 -22.28 10.89 10.54
CA THR A 75 -23.49 10.21 10.02
C THR A 75 -24.63 10.16 11.04
N CYS A 76 -24.86 11.27 11.76
CA CYS A 76 -26.16 11.58 12.37
C CYS A 76 -26.65 12.93 11.85
#